data_AF-A0A0A6ZCB4-F1
#
_entry.id   AF-A0A0A6ZCB4-F1
#
_cell.length_a   1.000
_cell.length_b   1.000
_cell.length_c   1.000
_cell.angle_alpha   90.00
_cell.angle_beta   90.00
_cell.angle_gamma   90.00
#
_symmetry.space_group_name_H-M   'P 1'
#
loop_
_entity.id
_entity.type
_entity.pdbx_description
1 polymer ?
#
loop_
_entity_poly.entity_id
_entity_poly.type
_entity_poly.pdbx_seq_one_letter_code
_entity_poly.pdbx_strand_id
1 'polypeptide(L)'
;HANGASFFFICIYLHIGRGFYYGSYLYKETWNTGVILLLTLMATAFVGYVLPWGQMSFWGATVITNLFSAIPYIGQTLVEWAWGGFSVDNPTLTRFFALHFLLPFIIAGMTTIHLTFLHETGSNNPLGISSNCDKIPFHPYYSLKDILGFTSMLIPLTALALFSPNLLGDPENFTPANPLVTPPHIKPEWYFLFAYAILRSIPNKLGGVLALAASVLVLFLSPLLHKSKQRAMTFRPLSQMLFWTLVANLLILTWIGSQPVEHPFILIGQTASFTYFTILLLLFP
;
A
#
# COMPACT_ATOMS: atom_id res chain seq x y z
N HIS A 1 5.79 12.38 13.00
CA HIS A 1 4.77 11.32 12.84
C HIS A 1 4.21 11.29 11.40
N ALA A 2 3.49 12.32 10.94
CA ALA A 2 2.91 12.38 9.58
C ALA A 2 3.88 12.02 8.43
N ASN A 3 4.99 12.77 8.29
CA ASN A 3 6.01 12.45 7.27
C ASN A 3 6.65 11.06 7.44
N GLY A 4 6.70 10.54 8.66
CA GLY A 4 7.17 9.19 8.93
C GLY A 4 6.25 8.12 8.34
N ALA A 5 4.93 8.34 8.32
CA ALA A 5 3.99 7.43 7.67
C ALA A 5 4.25 7.36 6.15
N SER A 6 4.47 8.50 5.50
CA SER A 6 4.88 8.54 4.08
C SER A 6 6.18 7.75 3.85
N PHE A 7 7.20 7.93 4.68
CA PHE A 7 8.45 7.17 4.56
C PHE A 7 8.25 5.67 4.81
N PHE A 8 7.32 5.28 5.69
CA PHE A 8 6.94 3.88 5.85
C PHE A 8 6.43 3.30 4.52
N PHE A 9 5.53 3.98 3.82
CA PHE A 9 5.02 3.53 2.53
C PHE A 9 6.06 3.54 1.41
N ILE A 10 6.97 4.51 1.38
CA ILE A 10 8.12 4.49 0.46
C ILE A 10 8.94 3.20 0.70
N CYS A 11 9.30 2.93 1.96
CA CYS A 11 10.06 1.73 2.31
C CYS A 11 9.31 0.44 1.98
N ILE A 12 8.01 0.34 2.25
CA ILE A 12 7.25 -0.89 2.00
C ILE A 12 7.06 -1.15 0.51
N TYR A 13 6.83 -0.12 -0.31
CA TYR A 13 6.73 -0.28 -1.77
C TYR A 13 8.06 -0.70 -2.39
N LEU A 14 9.19 -0.13 -1.94
CA LEU A 14 10.52 -0.61 -2.35
C LEU A 14 10.78 -2.05 -1.88
N HIS A 15 10.37 -2.39 -0.66
CA HIS A 15 10.52 -3.74 -0.11
C HIS A 15 9.74 -4.79 -0.92
N ILE A 16 8.48 -4.48 -1.27
CA ILE A 16 7.62 -5.32 -2.11
C ILE A 16 8.21 -5.42 -3.53
N GLY A 17 8.62 -4.29 -4.13
CA GLY A 17 9.25 -4.26 -5.45
C GLY A 17 10.50 -5.12 -5.53
N ARG A 18 11.38 -5.05 -4.51
CA ARG A 18 12.53 -5.94 -4.34
C ARG A 18 12.09 -7.40 -4.28
N GLY A 19 11.08 -7.69 -3.46
CA GLY A 19 10.53 -9.05 -3.33
C GLY A 19 10.04 -9.61 -4.66
N PHE A 20 9.37 -8.77 -5.45
CA PHE A 20 8.85 -9.12 -6.77
C PHE A 20 9.96 -9.32 -7.81
N TYR A 21 10.89 -8.37 -7.92
CA TYR A 21 11.99 -8.41 -8.89
C TYR A 21 12.93 -9.60 -8.69
N TYR A 22 13.28 -9.91 -7.44
CA TYR A 22 14.20 -11.01 -7.12
C TYR A 22 13.51 -12.35 -6.86
N GLY A 23 12.18 -12.46 -7.05
CA GLY A 23 11.45 -13.70 -6.82
C GLY A 23 11.47 -14.17 -5.37
N SER A 24 11.53 -13.22 -4.42
CA SER A 24 11.54 -13.53 -2.98
C SER A 24 10.16 -13.99 -2.50
N TYR A 25 9.09 -13.69 -3.25
CA TYR A 25 7.74 -14.22 -3.00
C TYR A 25 7.65 -15.76 -3.02
N LEU A 26 8.66 -16.45 -3.57
CA LEU A 26 8.73 -17.92 -3.50
C LEU A 26 8.95 -18.45 -2.07
N TYR A 27 9.37 -17.61 -1.13
CA TYR A 27 9.25 -17.89 0.31
C TYR A 27 7.82 -17.56 0.74
N LYS A 28 6.91 -18.52 0.54
CA LYS A 28 5.46 -18.28 0.53
C LYS A 28 4.96 -17.76 1.88
N GLU A 29 5.42 -18.33 2.98
CA GLU A 29 5.03 -17.98 4.34
C GLU A 29 5.49 -16.56 4.69
N THR A 30 6.77 -16.25 4.44
CA THR A 30 7.32 -14.90 4.57
C THR A 30 6.56 -13.92 3.68
N TRP A 31 6.28 -14.27 2.43
CA TRP A 31 5.55 -13.39 1.50
C TRP A 31 4.12 -13.12 1.96
N ASN A 32 3.36 -14.16 2.32
CA ASN A 32 1.98 -14.05 2.74
C ASN A 32 1.84 -13.24 4.03
N THR A 33 2.73 -13.46 5.01
CA THR A 33 2.80 -12.61 6.19
C THR A 33 3.17 -11.17 5.85
N GLY A 34 4.03 -10.95 4.83
CA GLY A 34 4.33 -9.63 4.29
C GLY A 34 3.12 -8.92 3.67
N VAL A 35 2.25 -9.64 2.95
CA VAL A 35 0.99 -9.08 2.42
C VAL A 35 0.03 -8.73 3.56
N ILE A 36 -0.05 -9.55 4.62
CA ILE A 36 -0.86 -9.24 5.82
C ILE A 36 -0.30 -8.00 6.54
N LEU A 37 1.03 -7.86 6.66
CA LEU A 37 1.67 -6.66 7.20
C LEU A 37 1.32 -5.41 6.40
N LEU A 38 1.33 -5.48 5.06
CA LEU A 38 0.90 -4.38 4.19
C LEU A 38 -0.56 -3.99 4.46
N LEU A 39 -1.48 -4.96 4.48
CA LEU A 39 -2.90 -4.69 4.74
C LEU A 39 -3.11 -4.06 6.12
N THR A 40 -2.40 -4.54 7.14
CA THR A 40 -2.47 -4.01 8.51
C THR A 40 -1.90 -2.59 8.59
N LEU A 41 -0.80 -2.31 7.88
CA LEU A 41 -0.23 -0.96 7.76
C LEU A 41 -1.20 -0.01 7.06
N MET A 42 -1.81 -0.43 5.95
CA MET A 42 -2.82 0.35 5.22
C MET A 42 -4.00 0.69 6.13
N ALA A 43 -4.52 -0.28 6.88
CA ALA A 43 -5.58 -0.03 7.86
C ALA A 43 -5.14 0.97 8.94
N THR A 44 -3.94 0.78 9.51
CA THR A 44 -3.37 1.65 10.56
C THR A 44 -3.23 3.09 10.09
N ALA A 45 -2.66 3.31 8.89
CA ALA A 45 -2.46 4.64 8.33
C ALA A 45 -3.78 5.32 8.00
N PHE A 46 -4.75 4.58 7.44
CA PHE A 46 -6.08 5.10 7.17
C PHE A 46 -6.78 5.58 8.44
N VAL A 47 -6.88 4.75 9.49
CA VAL A 47 -7.54 5.18 10.74
C VAL A 47 -6.78 6.29 11.45
N GLY A 48 -5.46 6.35 11.30
CA GLY A 48 -4.62 7.43 11.83
C GLY A 48 -4.86 8.76 11.14
N TYR A 49 -5.08 8.75 9.83
CA TYR A 49 -5.37 9.95 9.05
C TYR A 49 -6.71 10.59 9.42
N VAL A 50 -7.65 9.84 10.02
CA VAL A 50 -8.95 10.37 10.47
C VAL A 50 -8.83 11.19 11.75
N LEU A 51 -7.82 10.92 12.58
CA LEU A 51 -7.70 11.47 13.94
C LEU A 51 -7.58 13.00 14.04
N PRO A 52 -6.91 13.72 13.11
CA PRO A 52 -6.86 15.19 13.14
C PRO A 52 -8.22 15.85 12.92
N TRP A 53 -9.23 15.12 12.44
CA TRP A 53 -10.60 15.58 12.22
C TRP A 53 -10.73 16.83 11.33
N GLY A 54 -9.88 16.92 10.30
CA GLY A 54 -9.99 17.91 9.23
C GLY A 54 -10.96 17.48 8.12
N GLN A 55 -11.16 18.34 7.11
CA GLN A 55 -12.08 18.06 6.00
C GLN A 55 -11.73 16.76 5.25
N MET A 56 -10.47 16.59 4.83
CA MET A 56 -10.05 15.37 4.12
C MET A 56 -10.12 14.13 5.02
N SER A 57 -9.84 14.28 6.31
CA SER A 57 -9.98 13.22 7.32
C SER A 57 -11.42 12.69 7.36
N PHE A 58 -12.40 13.59 7.52
CA PHE A 58 -13.80 13.26 7.68
C PHE A 58 -14.43 12.72 6.38
N TRP A 59 -14.22 13.42 5.27
CA TRP A 59 -14.81 13.03 3.99
C TRP A 59 -14.14 11.79 3.40
N GLY A 60 -12.82 11.64 3.60
CA GLY A 60 -12.10 10.42 3.27
C GLY A 60 -12.64 9.22 4.06
N ALA A 61 -12.85 9.37 5.37
CA ALA A 61 -13.46 8.33 6.19
C ALA A 61 -14.85 7.95 5.68
N THR A 62 -15.70 8.95 5.41
CA THR A 62 -17.07 8.76 4.92
C THR A 62 -17.10 8.00 3.60
N VAL A 63 -16.31 8.42 2.62
CA VAL A 63 -16.29 7.79 1.29
C VAL A 63 -15.74 6.36 1.35
N ILE A 64 -14.58 6.17 1.99
CA ILE A 64 -13.86 4.89 1.99
C ILE A 64 -14.64 3.82 2.76
N THR A 65 -15.17 4.15 3.95
CA THR A 65 -15.95 3.17 4.72
C THR A 65 -17.29 2.85 4.08
N ASN A 66 -17.93 3.82 3.41
CA ASN A 66 -19.17 3.58 2.67
C ASN A 66 -18.97 2.76 1.37
N LEU A 67 -17.74 2.38 1.02
CA LEU A 67 -17.50 1.37 -0.01
C LEU A 67 -18.07 0.01 0.39
N PHE A 68 -18.05 -0.34 1.68
CA PHE A 68 -18.56 -1.61 2.18
C PHE A 68 -20.08 -1.77 2.03
N SER A 69 -20.85 -0.68 1.86
CA SER A 69 -22.29 -0.78 1.57
C SER A 69 -22.59 -1.36 0.19
N ALA A 70 -21.58 -1.54 -0.66
CA ALA A 70 -21.73 -2.27 -1.92
C ALA A 70 -21.87 -3.80 -1.73
N ILE A 71 -21.53 -4.33 -0.56
CA ILE A 71 -21.64 -5.77 -0.27
C ILE A 71 -23.14 -6.16 -0.21
N PRO A 72 -23.60 -7.13 -1.02
CA PRO A 72 -25.00 -7.54 -1.02
C PRO A 72 -25.47 -8.02 0.36
N TYR A 73 -26.72 -7.71 0.70
CA TYR A 73 -27.44 -8.10 1.92
C TYR A 73 -26.92 -7.48 3.24
N ILE A 74 -25.62 -7.55 3.51
CA ILE A 74 -25.03 -7.14 4.80
C ILE A 74 -24.31 -5.79 4.77
N GLY A 75 -24.14 -5.19 3.58
CA GLY A 75 -23.27 -4.02 3.39
C GLY A 75 -23.67 -2.82 4.24
N GLN A 76 -24.95 -2.44 4.24
CA GLN A 76 -25.41 -1.28 5.01
C GLN A 76 -25.24 -1.50 6.52
N THR A 77 -25.63 -2.68 7.02
CA THR A 77 -25.46 -3.05 8.44
C THR A 77 -23.98 -3.03 8.85
N LEU A 78 -23.07 -3.49 7.98
CA LEU A 78 -21.64 -3.47 8.25
C LEU A 78 -21.09 -2.04 8.38
N VAL A 79 -21.53 -1.12 7.52
CA VAL A 79 -21.10 0.28 7.54
C VAL A 79 -21.60 0.99 8.80
N GLU A 80 -22.89 0.88 9.11
CA GLU A 80 -23.47 1.50 10.32
C GLU A 80 -22.90 0.90 11.60
N TRP A 81 -22.62 -0.40 11.61
CA TRP A 81 -21.91 -1.05 12.71
C TRP A 81 -20.49 -0.51 12.87
N ALA A 82 -19.74 -0.37 11.77
CA ALA A 82 -18.39 0.17 11.76
C ALA A 82 -18.34 1.65 12.21
N TRP A 83 -19.36 2.45 11.88
CA TRP A 83 -19.50 3.83 12.37
C TRP A 83 -19.99 3.89 13.82
N GLY A 84 -20.85 2.96 14.24
CA GLY A 84 -21.55 3.05 15.52
C GLY A 84 -22.69 4.05 15.51
N GLY A 85 -23.28 4.27 14.34
CA GLY A 85 -24.29 5.27 14.07
C GLY A 85 -24.59 5.33 12.57
N PHE A 86 -25.36 6.33 12.16
CA PHE A 86 -25.82 6.48 10.77
C PHE A 86 -24.84 7.24 9.86
N SER A 87 -23.81 7.85 10.44
CA SER A 87 -22.78 8.60 9.75
C SER A 87 -21.45 8.52 10.51
N VAL A 88 -20.35 8.93 9.86
CA VAL A 88 -19.09 9.18 10.55
C VAL A 88 -19.32 10.32 11.57
N ASP A 89 -19.10 10.04 12.84
CA ASP A 89 -19.27 11.00 13.95
C ASP A 89 -18.36 10.60 15.14
N ASN A 90 -18.57 11.18 16.32
CA ASN A 90 -17.79 10.94 17.53
C ASN A 90 -17.62 9.45 17.91
N PRO A 91 -18.66 8.57 17.80
CA PRO A 91 -18.47 7.13 18.02
C PRO A 91 -17.45 6.51 17.07
N THR A 92 -17.34 6.99 15.83
CA THR A 92 -16.35 6.55 14.83
C THR A 92 -14.95 7.04 15.18
N LEU A 93 -14.81 8.31 15.58
CA LEU A 93 -13.50 8.87 15.94
C LEU A 93 -12.86 8.15 17.13
N THR A 94 -13.64 7.93 18.19
CA THR A 94 -13.16 7.28 19.42
C THR A 94 -12.68 5.84 19.18
N ARG A 95 -13.41 5.04 18.39
CA ARG A 95 -12.98 3.67 18.03
C ARG A 95 -11.79 3.69 17.06
N PHE A 96 -11.71 4.64 16.13
CA PHE A 96 -10.58 4.75 15.22
C PHE A 96 -9.30 5.12 15.96
N PHE A 97 -9.38 5.95 16.99
CA PHE A 97 -8.26 6.21 17.89
C PHE A 97 -7.79 4.91 18.58
N ALA A 98 -8.71 4.14 19.17
CA ALA A 98 -8.38 2.88 19.83
C ALA A 98 -7.75 1.87 18.85
N LEU A 99 -8.28 1.75 17.63
CA LEU A 99 -7.73 0.89 16.58
C LEU A 99 -6.35 1.38 16.11
N HIS A 100 -6.19 2.68 15.85
CA HIS A 100 -4.92 3.27 15.43
C HIS A 100 -3.83 3.07 16.48
N PHE A 101 -4.18 3.07 17.76
CA PHE A 101 -3.26 2.77 18.85
C PHE A 101 -2.90 1.28 18.89
N LEU A 102 -3.88 0.38 18.73
CA LEU A 102 -3.68 -1.08 18.84
C LEU A 102 -2.90 -1.68 17.66
N LEU A 103 -3.25 -1.31 16.42
CA LEU A 103 -2.74 -1.96 15.20
C LEU A 103 -1.20 -1.91 15.06
N PRO A 104 -0.47 -0.83 15.43
CA PRO A 104 0.99 -0.81 15.44
C PRO A 104 1.62 -1.92 16.30
N PHE A 105 1.03 -2.28 17.44
CA PHE A 105 1.52 -3.39 18.26
C PHE A 105 1.28 -4.75 17.60
N ILE A 106 0.16 -4.88 16.88
CA ILE A 106 -0.11 -6.07 16.06
C ILE A 106 0.92 -6.17 14.92
N ILE A 107 1.26 -5.05 14.26
CA ILE A 107 2.32 -5.00 13.23
C ILE A 107 3.67 -5.45 13.81
N ALA A 108 4.03 -4.99 15.02
CA ALA A 108 5.26 -5.41 15.67
C ALA A 108 5.29 -6.94 15.91
N GLY A 109 4.21 -7.52 16.46
CA GLY A 109 4.10 -8.97 16.64
C GLY A 109 4.12 -9.76 15.34
N MET A 110 3.40 -9.30 14.32
CA MET A 110 3.40 -9.91 12.98
C MET A 110 4.77 -9.82 12.29
N THR A 111 5.57 -8.78 12.58
CA THR A 111 6.93 -8.65 12.07
C THR A 111 7.84 -9.74 12.64
N THR A 112 7.68 -10.10 13.92
CA THR A 112 8.40 -11.24 14.49
C THR A 112 8.07 -12.54 13.75
N ILE A 113 6.78 -12.80 13.48
CA ILE A 113 6.35 -13.99 12.71
C ILE A 113 6.95 -13.96 11.30
N HIS A 114 6.91 -12.81 10.62
CA HIS A 114 7.49 -12.63 9.29
C HIS A 114 8.99 -12.95 9.25
N LEU A 115 9.75 -12.48 10.26
CA LEU A 115 11.18 -12.75 10.39
C LEU A 115 11.47 -14.20 10.80
N THR A 116 10.63 -14.83 11.63
CA THR A 116 10.75 -16.26 11.96
C THR A 116 10.69 -17.11 10.68
N PHE A 117 9.68 -16.91 9.83
CA PHE A 117 9.59 -17.62 8.56
C PHE A 117 10.78 -17.34 7.64
N LEU A 118 11.28 -16.09 7.63
CA LEU A 118 12.48 -15.75 6.86
C LEU A 118 13.72 -16.50 7.35
N HIS A 119 13.86 -16.69 8.68
CA HIS A 119 15.01 -17.36 9.27
C HIS A 119 15.03 -18.87 9.02
N GLU A 120 13.89 -19.50 8.75
CA GLU A 120 13.84 -20.91 8.34
C GLU A 120 14.58 -21.16 7.02
N THR A 121 14.48 -20.25 6.05
CA THR A 121 15.14 -20.39 4.74
C THR A 121 16.45 -19.61 4.61
N GLY A 122 16.58 -18.54 5.39
CA GLY A 122 17.55 -17.47 5.16
C GLY A 122 17.16 -16.56 3.98
N SER A 123 17.89 -15.44 3.85
CA SER A 123 17.65 -14.43 2.82
C SER A 123 17.89 -14.94 1.40
N ASN A 124 17.12 -14.40 0.46
CA ASN A 124 17.39 -14.50 -0.97
C ASN A 124 18.53 -13.54 -1.38
N ASN A 125 19.08 -13.70 -2.58
CA ASN A 125 20.14 -12.83 -3.12
C ASN A 125 19.86 -12.42 -4.59
N PRO A 126 20.56 -11.39 -5.12
CA PRO A 126 20.29 -10.87 -6.45
C PRO A 126 20.44 -11.87 -7.60
N LEU A 127 21.30 -12.89 -7.46
CA LEU A 127 21.50 -13.89 -8.51
C LEU A 127 20.37 -14.93 -8.53
N GLY A 128 19.59 -15.05 -7.46
CA GLY A 128 18.48 -16.00 -7.34
C GLY A 128 18.91 -17.47 -7.27
N ILE A 129 20.19 -17.74 -7.00
CA ILE A 129 20.78 -19.07 -6.77
C ILE A 129 21.05 -19.29 -5.27
N SER A 130 21.33 -20.51 -4.84
CA SER A 130 21.70 -20.76 -3.44
C SER A 130 23.01 -20.05 -3.08
N SER A 131 23.00 -19.26 -2.01
CA SER A 131 24.18 -18.58 -1.46
C SER A 131 24.87 -19.37 -0.34
N ASN A 132 24.49 -20.64 -0.11
CA ASN A 132 25.06 -21.44 0.99
C ASN A 132 26.59 -21.61 0.92
N CYS A 133 27.17 -21.55 -0.28
CA CYS A 133 28.62 -21.65 -0.48
C CYS A 133 29.39 -20.37 -0.08
N ASP A 134 28.71 -19.24 0.10
CA ASP A 134 29.33 -17.94 0.35
C ASP A 134 28.50 -17.10 1.33
N LYS A 135 28.24 -17.68 2.51
CA LYS A 135 27.58 -16.97 3.61
C LYS A 135 28.61 -16.23 4.45
N ILE A 136 28.26 -15.00 4.82
CA ILE A 136 29.00 -14.19 5.78
C ILE A 136 28.15 -13.96 7.04
N PRO A 137 28.75 -13.77 8.22
CA PRO A 137 27.99 -13.43 9.42
C PRO A 137 27.27 -12.09 9.25
N PHE A 138 26.13 -11.92 9.93
CA PHE A 138 25.37 -10.67 9.86
C PHE A 138 26.17 -9.47 10.38
N HIS A 139 26.81 -9.64 11.53
CA HIS A 139 27.74 -8.65 12.09
C HIS A 139 29.20 -9.02 11.70
N PRO A 140 30.02 -8.05 11.25
CA PRO A 140 29.76 -6.61 11.16
C PRO A 140 29.11 -6.15 9.84
N TYR A 141 29.10 -7.01 8.82
CA TYR A 141 28.83 -6.64 7.43
C TYR A 141 27.47 -5.97 7.22
N TYR A 142 26.38 -6.67 7.54
CA TYR A 142 25.03 -6.15 7.34
C TYR A 142 24.63 -5.17 8.45
N SER A 143 25.14 -5.32 9.68
CA SER A 143 24.88 -4.31 10.72
C SER A 143 25.41 -2.92 10.34
N LEU A 144 26.62 -2.83 9.75
CA LEU A 144 27.18 -1.54 9.33
C LEU A 144 26.44 -1.00 8.09
N LYS A 145 26.11 -1.88 7.15
CA LYS A 145 25.32 -1.53 5.96
C LYS A 145 23.93 -1.02 6.33
N ASP A 146 23.28 -1.61 7.33
CA ASP A 146 21.95 -1.21 7.79
C ASP A 146 22.00 0.12 8.53
N ILE A 147 23.05 0.40 9.32
CA ILE A 147 23.28 1.73 9.91
C ILE A 147 23.43 2.79 8.83
N LEU A 148 24.21 2.52 7.78
CA LEU A 148 24.35 3.42 6.64
C LEU A 148 23.02 3.61 5.90
N GLY A 149 22.26 2.54 5.68
CA GLY A 149 20.93 2.59 5.08
C GLY A 149 19.98 3.45 5.90
N PHE A 150 19.94 3.23 7.22
CA PHE A 150 19.12 4.00 8.15
C PHE A 150 19.48 5.49 8.14
N THR A 151 20.76 5.85 8.24
CA THR A 151 21.17 7.27 8.19
C THR A 151 20.85 7.90 6.84
N SER A 152 21.06 7.18 5.73
CA SER A 152 20.71 7.66 4.39
C SER A 152 19.22 7.89 4.19
N MET A 153 18.36 7.10 4.83
CA MET A 153 16.90 7.28 4.79
C MET A 153 16.45 8.40 5.76
N LEU A 154 17.13 8.54 6.89
CA LEU A 154 16.81 9.55 7.89
C LEU A 154 17.04 10.97 7.36
N ILE A 155 18.07 11.19 6.54
CA ILE A 155 18.39 12.50 5.94
C ILE A 155 17.21 13.09 5.14
N PRO A 156 16.63 12.42 4.12
CA PRO A 156 15.49 12.96 3.39
C PRO A 156 14.23 13.03 4.25
N LEU A 157 14.03 12.15 5.24
CA LEU A 157 12.90 12.26 6.18
C LEU A 157 13.01 13.54 7.03
N THR A 158 14.17 13.81 7.60
CA THR A 158 14.40 15.03 8.41
C THR A 158 14.38 16.28 7.53
N ALA A 159 14.96 16.23 6.33
CA ALA A 159 14.89 17.34 5.39
C ALA A 159 13.45 17.67 5.01
N LEU A 160 12.63 16.67 4.68
CA LEU A 160 11.20 16.86 4.43
C LEU A 160 10.51 17.45 5.66
N ALA A 161 10.70 16.85 6.83
CA ALA A 161 10.02 17.27 8.04
C ALA A 161 10.41 18.68 8.55
N LEU A 162 11.65 19.13 8.29
CA LEU A 162 12.15 20.41 8.78
C LEU A 162 12.00 21.53 7.74
N PHE A 163 12.21 21.25 6.45
CA PHE A 163 12.20 22.28 5.40
C PHE A 163 10.88 22.33 4.60
N SER A 164 10.14 21.21 4.50
CA SER A 164 8.88 21.18 3.73
C SER A 164 7.84 20.23 4.36
N PRO A 165 7.46 20.45 5.64
CA PRO A 165 6.69 19.48 6.43
C PRO A 165 5.33 19.11 5.82
N ASN A 166 4.73 20.01 5.05
CA ASN A 166 3.39 19.87 4.48
C ASN A 166 3.41 19.49 2.99
N LEU A 167 4.57 19.23 2.38
CA LEU A 167 4.69 18.96 0.94
C LEU A 167 3.82 17.79 0.47
N LEU A 168 3.68 16.76 1.30
CA LEU A 168 2.96 15.52 0.97
C LEU A 168 1.51 15.49 1.49
N GLY A 169 1.10 16.47 2.29
CA GLY A 169 -0.23 16.52 2.89
C GLY A 169 -1.19 17.42 2.11
N ASP A 170 -2.49 17.17 2.26
CA ASP A 170 -3.52 18.02 1.63
C ASP A 170 -3.84 19.26 2.49
N PRO A 171 -3.81 20.48 1.93
CA PRO A 171 -4.09 21.71 2.67
C PRO A 171 -5.52 21.76 3.24
N GLU A 172 -6.48 21.08 2.62
CA GLU A 172 -7.87 21.03 3.11
C GLU A 172 -7.96 20.39 4.49
N ASN A 173 -7.01 19.53 4.87
CA ASN A 173 -7.01 18.89 6.18
C ASN A 173 -6.62 19.83 7.34
N PHE A 174 -6.22 21.07 7.06
CA PHE A 174 -6.05 22.12 8.06
C PHE A 174 -7.36 22.85 8.40
N THR A 175 -8.42 22.63 7.62
CA THR A 175 -9.76 23.13 7.95
C THR A 175 -10.52 22.10 8.76
N PRO A 176 -11.15 22.46 9.89
CA PRO A 176 -11.95 21.53 10.68
C PRO A 176 -13.07 20.88 9.86
N ALA A 177 -13.35 19.61 10.13
CA ALA A 177 -14.38 18.87 9.43
C ALA A 177 -15.75 19.55 9.53
N ASN A 178 -16.41 19.71 8.37
CA ASN A 178 -17.78 20.20 8.27
C ASN A 178 -18.61 19.20 7.44
N PRO A 179 -19.53 18.44 8.08
CA PRO A 179 -20.38 17.47 7.39
C PRO A 179 -21.30 18.06 6.32
N LEU A 180 -21.49 19.38 6.31
CA LEU A 180 -22.35 20.09 5.36
C LEU A 180 -21.58 20.70 4.18
N VAL A 181 -20.25 20.67 4.20
CA VAL A 181 -19.40 21.26 3.16
C VAL A 181 -18.40 20.22 2.67
N THR A 182 -18.70 19.64 1.50
CA THR A 182 -17.83 18.69 0.82
C THR A 182 -16.69 19.43 0.10
N PRO A 183 -15.42 19.03 0.29
CA PRO A 183 -14.30 19.57 -0.48
C PRO A 183 -14.48 19.33 -1.98
N PRO A 184 -13.94 20.21 -2.85
CA PRO A 184 -14.08 20.07 -4.31
C PRO A 184 -13.56 18.73 -4.85
N HIS A 185 -12.45 18.24 -4.29
CA HIS A 185 -11.82 16.99 -4.72
C HIS A 185 -11.41 16.14 -3.52
N ILE A 186 -12.27 15.20 -3.12
CA ILE A 186 -11.94 14.22 -2.09
C ILE A 186 -11.00 13.15 -2.68
N LYS A 187 -9.85 12.96 -2.04
CA LYS A 187 -8.85 11.94 -2.38
C LYS A 187 -8.15 11.46 -1.11
N PRO A 188 -7.66 10.22 -1.07
CA PRO A 188 -6.84 9.76 0.03
C PRO A 188 -5.40 10.28 -0.07
N GLU A 189 -4.60 10.03 0.96
CA GLU A 189 -3.15 10.29 0.95
C GLU A 189 -2.44 9.56 -0.21
N TRP A 190 -1.27 10.10 -0.60
CA TRP A 190 -0.61 9.74 -1.86
C TRP A 190 -0.36 8.24 -2.03
N TYR A 191 -0.06 7.53 -0.94
CA TYR A 191 0.23 6.10 -0.95
C TYR A 191 -1.00 5.24 -1.26
N PHE A 192 -2.22 5.78 -1.23
CA PHE A 192 -3.44 5.06 -1.65
C PHE A 192 -3.91 5.43 -3.06
N LEU A 193 -3.32 6.44 -3.72
CA LEU A 193 -3.84 6.98 -4.97
C LEU A 193 -3.87 5.96 -6.11
N PHE A 194 -2.90 5.05 -6.18
CA PHE A 194 -2.89 4.02 -7.24
C PHE A 194 -4.13 3.11 -7.15
N ALA A 195 -4.51 2.71 -5.93
CA ALA A 195 -5.64 1.84 -5.67
C ALA A 195 -6.97 2.61 -5.82
N TYR A 196 -6.98 3.88 -5.43
CA TYR A 196 -8.09 4.80 -5.67
C TYR A 196 -8.36 5.03 -7.16
N ALA A 197 -7.32 5.11 -8.00
CA ALA A 197 -7.48 5.18 -9.44
C ALA A 197 -8.12 3.90 -10.02
N ILE A 198 -7.72 2.73 -9.53
CA ILE A 198 -8.31 1.44 -9.93
C ILE A 198 -9.80 1.37 -9.54
N LEU A 199 -10.14 1.79 -8.31
CA LEU A 199 -11.53 1.88 -7.84
C LEU A 199 -12.40 2.70 -8.79
N ARG A 200 -11.94 3.91 -9.14
CA ARG A 200 -12.70 4.85 -9.99
C ARG A 200 -12.76 4.46 -11.47
N SER A 201 -11.88 3.55 -11.91
CA SER A 201 -11.83 3.13 -13.31
C SER A 201 -13.00 2.24 -13.71
N ILE A 202 -13.68 1.60 -12.75
CA ILE A 202 -14.82 0.72 -13.00
C ILE A 202 -16.12 1.49 -12.71
N PRO A 203 -17.00 1.70 -13.71
CA PRO A 203 -18.27 2.41 -13.55
C PRO A 203 -19.36 1.53 -12.89
N ASN A 204 -19.00 0.85 -11.80
CA ASN A 204 -19.89 0.03 -10.99
C ASN A 204 -19.36 0.03 -9.54
N LYS A 205 -20.22 0.34 -8.56
CA LYS A 205 -19.80 0.45 -7.16
C LYS A 205 -19.17 -0.85 -6.64
N LEU A 206 -19.86 -1.99 -6.79
CA LEU A 206 -19.36 -3.28 -6.33
C LEU A 206 -18.11 -3.71 -7.11
N GLY A 207 -18.13 -3.59 -8.44
CA GLY A 207 -17.00 -3.92 -9.31
C GLY A 207 -15.74 -3.11 -8.95
N GLY A 208 -15.88 -1.82 -8.72
CA GLY A 208 -14.80 -0.95 -8.27
C GLY A 208 -14.23 -1.38 -6.91
N VAL A 209 -15.11 -1.72 -5.95
CA VAL A 209 -14.68 -2.21 -4.62
C VAL A 209 -13.94 -3.54 -4.73
N LEU A 210 -14.42 -4.46 -5.57
CA LEU A 210 -13.73 -5.72 -5.83
C LEU A 210 -12.37 -5.51 -6.50
N ALA A 211 -12.26 -4.57 -7.44
CA ALA A 211 -10.99 -4.25 -8.10
C ALA A 211 -10.00 -3.55 -7.16
N LEU A 212 -10.48 -2.67 -6.27
CA LEU A 212 -9.68 -2.09 -5.20
C LEU A 212 -9.11 -3.17 -4.28
N ALA A 213 -9.94 -4.12 -3.84
CA ALA A 213 -9.46 -5.23 -3.02
C ALA A 213 -8.46 -6.10 -3.81
N ALA A 214 -8.78 -6.43 -5.07
CA ALA A 214 -7.92 -7.21 -5.93
C ALA A 214 -6.57 -6.54 -6.20
N SER A 215 -6.49 -5.20 -6.24
CA SER A 215 -5.23 -4.49 -6.52
C SER A 215 -4.16 -4.68 -5.43
N VAL A 216 -4.55 -5.13 -4.24
CA VAL A 216 -3.60 -5.51 -3.18
C VAL A 216 -3.55 -7.03 -3.02
N LEU A 217 -4.72 -7.69 -3.03
CA LEU A 217 -4.82 -9.14 -2.83
C LEU A 217 -4.18 -9.96 -3.96
N VAL A 218 -4.02 -9.38 -5.16
CA VAL A 218 -3.27 -10.02 -6.26
C VAL A 218 -1.85 -10.41 -5.85
N LEU A 219 -1.26 -9.74 -4.86
CA LEU A 219 0.06 -10.10 -4.35
C LEU A 219 0.11 -11.53 -3.80
N PHE A 220 -0.98 -12.05 -3.21
CA PHE A 220 -1.06 -13.45 -2.77
C PHE A 220 -0.94 -14.45 -3.93
N LEU A 221 -1.29 -14.05 -5.16
CA LEU A 221 -1.19 -14.90 -6.34
C LEU A 221 0.22 -14.96 -6.93
N SER A 222 1.12 -14.03 -6.55
CA SER A 222 2.49 -13.96 -7.10
C SER A 222 3.25 -15.30 -7.10
N PRO A 223 3.25 -16.09 -6.00
CA PRO A 223 3.94 -17.38 -5.99
C PRO A 223 3.30 -18.43 -6.89
N LEU A 224 1.99 -18.36 -7.13
CA LEU A 224 1.24 -19.30 -7.99
C LEU A 224 1.42 -18.99 -9.48
N LEU A 225 1.67 -17.72 -9.78
CA LEU A 225 1.85 -17.18 -11.12
C LEU A 225 3.29 -17.32 -11.64
N HIS A 226 4.24 -17.79 -10.83
CA HIS A 226 5.63 -17.98 -11.25
C HIS A 226 5.80 -19.21 -12.16
N LYS A 227 6.12 -19.00 -13.44
CA LYS A 227 6.43 -20.08 -14.40
C LYS A 227 7.89 -20.19 -14.81
N SER A 228 8.67 -19.13 -14.60
CA SER A 228 10.08 -19.13 -14.98
C SER A 228 10.85 -20.24 -14.26
N LYS A 229 11.87 -20.78 -14.93
CA LYS A 229 12.83 -21.72 -14.32
C LYS A 229 13.89 -21.01 -13.48
N GLN A 230 13.98 -19.68 -13.60
CA GLN A 230 14.90 -18.83 -12.83
C GLN A 230 14.12 -18.00 -11.82
N ARG A 231 14.62 -17.94 -10.58
CA ARG A 231 13.98 -17.21 -9.48
C ARG A 231 13.97 -15.69 -9.71
N ALA A 232 15.14 -15.08 -9.80
CA ALA A 232 15.29 -13.62 -9.94
C ALA A 232 15.08 -13.16 -11.39
N MET A 233 14.71 -11.89 -11.60
CA MET A 233 14.64 -11.27 -12.93
C MET A 233 16.00 -10.85 -13.47
N THR A 234 17.08 -10.94 -12.69
CA THR A 234 18.45 -10.52 -13.04
C THR A 234 18.94 -11.01 -14.40
N PHE A 235 18.54 -12.22 -14.81
CA PHE A 235 18.91 -12.83 -16.10
C PHE A 235 17.72 -13.00 -17.05
N ARG A 236 16.63 -12.25 -16.83
CA ARG A 236 15.37 -12.33 -17.59
C ARG A 236 15.00 -10.97 -18.20
N PRO A 237 15.65 -10.52 -19.28
CA PRO A 237 15.50 -9.16 -19.80
C PRO A 237 14.06 -8.77 -20.13
N LEU A 238 13.27 -9.69 -20.70
CA LEU A 238 11.84 -9.45 -20.97
C LEU A 238 11.05 -9.22 -19.68
N SER A 239 11.29 -10.02 -18.63
CA SER A 239 10.64 -9.83 -17.33
C SER A 239 11.10 -8.53 -16.64
N GLN A 240 12.35 -8.11 -16.82
CA GLN A 240 12.83 -6.82 -16.32
C GLN A 240 12.11 -5.64 -16.97
N MET A 241 11.94 -5.68 -18.30
CA MET A 241 11.17 -4.68 -19.03
C MET A 241 9.74 -4.61 -18.51
N LEU A 242 9.06 -5.76 -18.40
CA LEU A 242 7.69 -5.83 -17.84
C LEU A 242 7.60 -5.32 -16.40
N PHE A 243 8.60 -5.59 -15.56
CA PHE A 243 8.67 -5.06 -14.20
C PHE A 243 8.75 -3.54 -14.18
N TRP A 244 9.62 -2.94 -14.98
CA TRP A 244 9.72 -1.48 -15.04
C TRP A 244 8.49 -0.85 -15.69
N THR A 245 7.84 -1.54 -16.64
CA THR A 245 6.52 -1.14 -17.16
C THR A 245 5.47 -1.17 -16.05
N LEU A 246 5.43 -2.19 -15.19
CA LEU A 246 4.52 -2.25 -14.04
C LEU A 246 4.78 -1.09 -13.05
N VAL A 247 6.05 -0.81 -12.74
CA VAL A 247 6.42 0.31 -11.86
C VAL A 247 5.98 1.65 -12.46
N ALA A 248 6.24 1.89 -13.74
CA ALA A 248 5.79 3.09 -14.44
C ALA A 248 4.25 3.18 -14.45
N ASN A 249 3.55 2.06 -14.63
CA ASN A 249 2.10 2.01 -14.59
C ASN A 249 1.52 2.35 -13.20
N LEU A 250 2.17 1.90 -12.12
CA LEU A 250 1.81 2.30 -10.75
C LEU A 250 2.01 3.81 -10.51
N LEU A 251 3.06 4.41 -11.08
CA LEU A 251 3.26 5.86 -11.03
C LEU A 251 2.16 6.61 -11.82
N ILE A 252 1.75 6.09 -12.98
CA ILE A 252 0.63 6.63 -13.75
C ILE A 252 -0.66 6.52 -12.95
N LEU A 253 -0.97 5.36 -12.36
CA LEU A 253 -2.15 5.19 -11.51
C LEU A 253 -2.15 6.14 -10.30
N THR A 254 -0.98 6.36 -9.69
CA THR A 254 -0.83 7.32 -8.58
C THR A 254 -1.12 8.75 -9.06
N TRP A 255 -0.60 9.14 -10.22
CA TRP A 255 -0.89 10.43 -10.83
C TRP A 255 -2.38 10.57 -11.18
N ILE A 256 -2.98 9.60 -11.88
CA ILE A 256 -4.40 9.63 -12.23
C ILE A 256 -5.28 9.66 -10.98
N GLY A 257 -4.89 8.97 -9.91
CA GLY A 257 -5.54 9.01 -8.61
C GLY A 257 -5.67 10.42 -8.03
N SER A 258 -4.73 11.32 -8.34
CA SER A 258 -4.77 12.72 -7.88
C SER A 258 -5.56 13.66 -8.79
N GLN A 259 -5.92 13.22 -10.00
CA GLN A 259 -6.65 14.03 -10.98
C GLN A 259 -8.18 13.93 -10.81
N PRO A 260 -8.94 14.94 -11.29
CA PRO A 260 -10.40 14.90 -11.34
C PRO A 260 -10.91 13.79 -12.28
N VAL A 261 -12.18 13.41 -12.10
CA VAL A 261 -12.84 12.37 -12.92
C VAL A 261 -13.37 13.00 -14.21
N GLU A 262 -12.45 13.38 -15.09
CA GLU A 262 -12.74 14.07 -16.36
C GLU A 262 -11.93 13.48 -17.51
N HIS A 263 -12.31 13.81 -18.75
CA HIS A 263 -11.49 13.46 -19.92
C HIS A 263 -10.21 14.31 -19.93
N PRO A 264 -9.01 13.76 -20.22
CA PRO A 264 -8.72 12.38 -20.65
C PRO A 264 -8.41 11.39 -19.51
N PHE A 265 -8.41 11.84 -18.26
CA PHE A 265 -7.97 11.05 -17.10
C PHE A 265 -8.79 9.78 -16.86
N ILE A 266 -10.09 9.79 -17.17
CA ILE A 266 -10.94 8.60 -17.09
C ILE A 266 -10.37 7.47 -17.97
N LEU A 267 -10.09 7.75 -19.25
CA LEU A 267 -9.59 6.76 -20.20
C LEU A 267 -8.18 6.28 -19.83
N ILE A 268 -7.33 7.20 -19.36
CA ILE A 268 -5.98 6.83 -18.91
C ILE A 268 -6.06 5.94 -17.66
N GLY A 269 -6.94 6.24 -16.70
CA GLY A 269 -7.16 5.41 -15.52
C GLY A 269 -7.64 4.00 -15.86
N GLN A 270 -8.59 3.89 -16.79
CA GLN A 270 -9.10 2.62 -17.28
C GLN A 270 -8.03 1.78 -17.96
N THR A 271 -7.26 2.39 -18.87
CA THR A 271 -6.17 1.69 -19.57
C THR A 271 -5.06 1.28 -18.60
N ALA A 272 -4.65 2.15 -17.68
CA ALA A 272 -3.65 1.85 -16.66
C ALA A 272 -4.11 0.74 -15.68
N SER A 273 -5.38 0.73 -15.30
CA SER A 273 -5.95 -0.33 -14.44
C SER A 273 -5.98 -1.67 -15.17
N PHE A 274 -6.37 -1.67 -16.44
CA PHE A 274 -6.36 -2.87 -17.28
C PHE A 274 -4.94 -3.41 -17.48
N THR A 275 -3.97 -2.55 -17.79
CA THR A 275 -2.57 -2.95 -17.96
C THR A 275 -1.96 -3.46 -16.67
N TYR A 276 -2.34 -2.91 -15.51
CA TYR A 276 -1.88 -3.38 -14.19
C TYR A 276 -2.21 -4.86 -13.97
N PHE A 277 -3.49 -5.24 -14.11
CA PHE A 277 -3.92 -6.62 -13.95
C PHE A 277 -3.42 -7.52 -15.08
N THR A 278 -3.36 -7.02 -16.32
CA THR A 278 -2.85 -7.77 -17.47
C THR A 278 -1.37 -8.14 -17.29
N ILE A 279 -0.55 -7.19 -16.84
CA ILE A 279 0.86 -7.45 -16.57
C ILE A 279 1.01 -8.54 -15.50
N LEU A 280 0.30 -8.41 -14.38
CA LEU A 280 0.41 -9.35 -13.26
C LEU A 280 -0.14 -10.74 -13.55
N LEU A 281 -1.30 -10.83 -14.19
CA LEU A 281 -2.06 -12.09 -14.34
C LEU A 281 -1.78 -12.82 -15.65
N LEU A 282 -1.33 -12.12 -16.71
CA LEU A 282 -1.18 -12.70 -18.05
C LEU A 282 0.22 -12.55 -18.64
N LEU A 283 0.89 -11.40 -18.49
CA LEU A 283 2.20 -11.19 -19.15
C LEU A 283 3.40 -11.68 -18.32
N PHE A 284 3.30 -11.67 -16.99
CA PHE A 284 4.37 -12.18 -16.12
C PHE A 284 4.48 -13.70 -16.05
N PRO A 285 3.38 -14.47 -15.92
CA PRO A 285 3.41 -15.93 -16.00
C PRO A 285 4.01 -16.40 -17.34
#